data_AF-A0A1G2CQQ9-F1
#
_entry.id   AF-A0A1G2CQQ9-F1
#
_cell.length_a   1.000
_cell.length_b   1.000
_cell.length_c   1.000
_cell.angle_alpha   90.00
_cell.angle_beta   90.00
_cell.angle_gamma   90.00
#
_symmetry.space_group_name_H-M   'P 1'
#
loop_
_entity.id
_entity.type
_entity.pdbx_description
1 polymer ?
#
loop_
_entity_poly.entity_id
_entity_poly.type
_entity_poly.pdbx_seq_one_letter_code
_entity_poly.pdbx_strand_id
1 'polypeptide(L)' 'MDRVVITTHEENTNDISVCHELKLIRPDIFANGGDRKHDNIPEYRLCKRLGIEMVFNVGEGGKIRSSFELVKKAKELV' A
#
# COMPACT_ATOMS: atom_id res chain seq x y z
N MET A 1 0.89 -13.09 10.79
CA MET A 1 1.91 -12.32 10.04
C MET A 1 3.22 -13.04 10.22
N ASP A 2 3.74 -13.62 9.14
CA ASP A 2 4.91 -14.52 9.20
C ASP A 2 6.21 -13.81 8.81
N ARG A 3 6.11 -12.71 8.04
CA ARG A 3 7.26 -11.92 7.59
C ARG A 3 6.87 -10.45 7.45
N VAL A 4 7.82 -9.58 7.78
CA VAL A 4 7.80 -8.16 7.45
C VAL A 4 8.99 -7.88 6.54
N VAL A 5 8.76 -7.13 5.46
CA VAL A 5 9.82 -6.64 4.56
C VAL A 5 9.87 -5.13 4.68
N ILE A 6 11.05 -4.60 4.96
CA ILE A 6 11.32 -3.16 4.94
C ILE A 6 11.93 -2.83 3.58
N THR A 7 11.41 -1.78 2.95
CA THR A 7 11.88 -1.36 1.62
C THR A 7 13.34 -0.92 1.66
N THR A 8 14.06 -1.07 0.55
CA THR A 8 15.47 -0.69 0.42
C THR A 8 15.67 0.74 -0.10
N HIS A 9 14.68 1.62 0.10
CA HIS A 9 14.77 3.02 -0.30
C HIS A 9 15.94 3.73 0.38
N GLU A 10 16.65 4.55 -0.41
CA GLU A 10 17.64 5.47 0.13
C GLU A 10 16.97 6.67 0.81
N GLU A 11 17.66 7.28 1.76
CA GLU A 11 17.20 8.51 2.40
C GLU A 11 17.00 9.63 1.36
N ASN A 12 15.93 10.42 1.50
CA ASN A 12 15.57 11.51 0.59
C ASN A 12 15.26 11.08 -0.86
N THR A 13 14.92 9.81 -1.09
CA THR A 13 14.39 9.38 -2.39
C THR A 13 13.06 10.06 -2.74
N ASN A 14 12.83 10.26 -4.05
CA ASN A 14 11.53 10.69 -4.57
C ASN A 14 10.63 9.51 -4.99
N ASP A 15 11.18 8.29 -5.08
CA ASP A 15 10.39 7.08 -5.29
C ASP A 15 9.85 6.62 -3.94
N ILE A 16 8.53 6.65 -3.82
CA ILE A 16 7.78 6.22 -2.63
C ILE A 16 6.93 4.98 -2.92
N SER A 17 7.12 4.36 -4.09
CA SER A 17 6.45 3.12 -4.46
C SER A 17 7.10 1.91 -3.78
N VAL A 18 6.45 0.76 -3.77
CA VAL A 18 7.05 -0.52 -3.38
C VAL A 18 7.40 -1.38 -4.60
N CYS A 19 7.57 -0.74 -5.77
CA CYS A 19 7.80 -1.43 -7.03
C CYS A 19 9.09 -2.25 -7.05
N HIS A 20 10.14 -1.78 -6.36
CA HIS A 20 11.40 -2.50 -6.29
C HIS A 20 11.22 -3.84 -5.55
N GLU A 21 10.58 -3.80 -4.38
CA GLU A 21 10.34 -4.97 -3.54
C GLU A 21 9.38 -5.96 -4.22
N LEU A 22 8.34 -5.49 -4.90
CA LEU A 22 7.43 -6.37 -5.65
C LEU A 22 8.13 -7.13 -6.78
N LYS A 23 9.16 -6.54 -7.42
CA LYS A 23 9.97 -7.25 -8.42
C LYS A 23 10.81 -8.37 -7.80
N LEU A 24 11.28 -8.18 -6.57
CA LEU A 24 12.12 -9.15 -5.85
C LEU A 24 11.28 -10.27 -5.24
N ILE A 25 10.18 -9.92 -4.57
CA ILE A 25 9.32 -10.86 -3.84
C ILE A 25 8.44 -11.66 -4.81
N ARG A 26 7.92 -11.02 -5.86
CA ARG A 26 6.99 -11.59 -6.85
C ARG A 26 5.84 -12.40 -6.22
N PRO A 27 5.02 -11.78 -5.35
CA PRO A 27 3.89 -12.48 -4.75
C PRO A 27 2.86 -12.86 -5.81
N ASP A 28 2.07 -13.91 -5.56
CA ASP A 28 0.93 -14.23 -6.41
C ASP A 28 -0.17 -13.15 -6.31
N ILE A 29 -0.38 -12.62 -5.10
CA ILE A 29 -1.39 -11.60 -4.79
C ILE A 29 -0.76 -10.41 -4.06
N PHE A 30 -1.03 -9.20 -4.54
CA PHE A 30 -0.77 -7.95 -3.85
C PHE A 30 -2.08 -7.30 -3.35
N ALA A 31 -2.39 -7.55 -2.08
CA ALA A 31 -3.60 -7.08 -1.40
C ALA A 31 -3.44 -5.66 -0.85
N ASN A 32 -4.38 -4.78 -1.17
CA ASN A 32 -4.41 -3.38 -0.76
C ASN A 32 -5.72 -3.05 -0.03
N GLY A 33 -5.62 -2.61 1.22
CA GLY A 33 -6.76 -2.14 2.01
C GLY A 33 -7.09 -0.66 1.79
N GLY A 34 -8.30 -0.26 2.19
CA GLY A 34 -8.79 1.12 2.09
C GLY A 34 -9.05 1.56 0.64
N ASP A 35 -8.97 2.87 0.38
CA ASP A 35 -9.45 3.48 -0.88
C ASP A 35 -8.49 3.38 -2.07
N ARG A 36 -7.47 2.50 -2.01
CA ARG A 36 -6.53 2.30 -3.13
C ARG A 36 -7.23 1.60 -4.29
N LYS A 37 -6.90 2.00 -5.52
CA LYS A 37 -7.49 1.50 -6.77
C LYS A 37 -6.42 1.41 -7.87
N HIS A 38 -6.78 0.82 -9.00
CA HIS A 38 -5.86 0.55 -10.12
C HIS A 38 -5.29 1.82 -10.79
N ASP A 39 -5.98 2.94 -10.70
CA ASP A 39 -5.63 4.20 -11.35
C ASP A 39 -4.77 5.13 -10.48
N ASN A 40 -4.64 4.83 -9.17
CA ASN A 40 -4.04 5.75 -8.21
C ASN A 40 -2.74 5.26 -7.55
N ILE A 41 -2.17 4.12 -7.97
CA ILE A 41 -0.91 3.62 -7.44
C ILE A 41 0.11 3.22 -8.52
N PRO A 42 1.41 3.51 -8.31
CA PRO A 42 2.48 3.22 -9.28
C PRO A 42 2.67 1.72 -9.54
N GLU A 43 2.34 0.86 -8.57
CA GLU A 43 2.53 -0.59 -8.63
C GLU A 43 1.63 -1.26 -9.66
N TYR A 44 0.51 -0.65 -10.05
CA TYR A 44 -0.48 -1.31 -10.92
C TYR A 44 0.11 -1.78 -12.25
N ARG A 45 0.87 -0.91 -12.93
CA ARG A 45 1.50 -1.25 -14.21
C ARG A 45 2.57 -2.32 -14.06
N LEU A 46 3.24 -2.38 -12.91
CA LEU A 46 4.25 -3.38 -12.61
C LEU A 46 3.58 -4.74 -12.39
N CYS A 47 2.61 -4.81 -11.48
CA CYS A 47 1.91 -6.05 -11.15
C CYS A 47 1.25 -6.66 -12.39
N LYS A 48 0.59 -5.85 -13.22
CA LYS A 48 0.04 -6.30 -14.51
C LYS A 48 1.08 -6.92 -15.43
N ARG A 49 2.29 -6.34 -15.48
CA ARG A 49 3.39 -6.85 -16.31
C ARG A 49 4.00 -8.14 -15.74
N LEU A 50 4.04 -8.27 -14.42
CA LEU A 50 4.64 -9.42 -13.74
C LEU A 50 3.66 -10.58 -13.52
N GLY A 51 2.38 -10.40 -13.83
CA GLY A 51 1.34 -11.40 -13.57
C GLY A 51 0.93 -11.48 -12.09
N ILE A 52 1.18 -10.43 -11.32
CA ILE A 52 0.78 -10.34 -9.91
C ILE A 52 -0.68 -9.89 -9.84
N GLU A 53 -1.54 -10.69 -9.22
CA GLU A 53 -2.94 -10.32 -9.03
C GLU A 53 -3.05 -9.20 -7.99
N MET A 54 -3.80 -8.15 -8.32
CA MET A 54 -4.04 -7.06 -7.37
C MET A 54 -5.47 -7.10 -6.87
N VAL A 55 -5.61 -7.14 -5.56
CA VAL A 55 -6.90 -7.10 -4.87
C VAL A 55 -6.99 -5.82 -4.07
N PHE A 56 -8.04 -5.05 -4.28
CA PHE A 56 -8.29 -3.76 -3.62
C PHE A 56 -9.46 -3.86 -2.64
N ASN A 57 -9.56 -2.89 -1.74
CA ASN A 57 -10.56 -2.86 -0.66
C ASN A 57 -10.53 -4.12 0.22
N VAL A 58 -9.34 -4.68 0.46
CA VAL A 58 -9.19 -5.84 1.35
C VAL A 58 -9.46 -5.41 2.79
N GLY A 59 -10.37 -6.13 3.46
CA GLY A 59 -10.84 -5.85 4.82
C GLY A 59 -12.34 -5.54 4.87
N GLU A 60 -13.03 -6.10 5.86
CA GLU A 60 -14.46 -5.88 6.05
C GLU A 60 -14.76 -4.41 6.41
N GLY A 61 -15.82 -3.85 5.83
CA GLY A 61 -16.22 -2.45 6.06
C GLY A 61 -15.40 -1.40 5.31
N GLY A 62 -14.40 -1.79 4.51
CA GLY A 62 -13.58 -0.87 3.74
C GLY A 62 -12.79 0.09 4.64
N LYS A 63 -12.61 1.35 4.20
CA LYS A 63 -11.95 2.37 5.02
C LYS A 63 -12.88 2.93 6.08
N ILE A 64 -12.92 2.27 7.23
CA ILE A 64 -13.73 2.70 8.38
C ILE A 64 -13.09 3.84 9.19
N ARG A 65 -11.78 4.10 9.02
CA ARG A 65 -11.04 5.14 9.75
C ARG A 65 -9.76 5.53 9.03
N SER A 66 -9.41 6.82 9.06
CA SER A 66 -8.14 7.34 8.58
C SER A 66 -7.24 7.88 9.71
N SER A 67 -5.93 7.87 9.49
CA SER A 67 -4.97 8.52 10.40
C SER A 67 -5.20 10.03 10.49
N PHE A 68 -5.64 10.66 9.41
CA PHE A 68 -6.03 12.07 9.40
C PHE A 68 -7.15 12.37 10.40
N GLU A 69 -8.23 11.58 10.39
CA GLU A 69 -9.32 11.73 11.36
C GLU A 69 -8.88 11.48 12.79
N LEU A 70 -7.99 10.51 13.02
CA LEU A 70 -7.42 10.24 14.33
C LEU A 70 -6.61 11.43 14.86
N VAL A 71 -5.72 12.00 14.04
CA VAL A 71 -4.91 13.16 14.42
C VAL A 71 -5.79 14.40 14.62
N LYS A 72 -6.80 14.60 13.78
CA LYS A 72 -7.77 15.70 13.94
C LYS A 72 -8.50 15.60 15.28
N LYS A 73 -9.06 14.43 15.61
CA LYS A 73 -9.73 14.18 16.89
C LYS A 73 -8.79 14.36 18.07
N ALA A 74 -7.55 13.90 17.97
CA ALA A 74 -6.56 14.07 19.04
C ALA A 74 -6.25 15.55 19.32
N LYS A 75 -6.23 16.40 18.29
CA LYS A 75 -6.02 17.85 18.44
C LYS A 75 -7.25 18.57 19.01
N GLU A 76 -8.46 18.08 18.75
CA GLU A 76 -9.72 18.65 19.29
C GLU A 76 -9.93 18.33 20.78
N LEU A 77 -9.17 17.37 21.33
CA LEU A 77 -9.21 17.00 22.75
C LEU A 77 -8.24 17.81 23.62
N VAL A 78 -7.50 18.75 23.03
CA VAL A 78 -6.55 19.67 23.69
C VAL A 78 -7.11 21.08 23.59
#